data_AF-A0A957DZX9-F1
#
_entry.id   AF-A0A957DZX9-F1
#
_cell.length_a   1.000
_cell.length_b   1.000
_cell.length_c   1.000
_cell.angle_alpha   90.00
_cell.angle_beta   90.00
_cell.angle_gamma   90.00
#
_symmetry.space_group_name_H-M   'P 1'
#
loop_
_entity.id
_entity.type
_entity.pdbx_description
1 polymer ?
#
loop_
_entity_poly.entity_id
_entity_poly.type
_entity_poly.pdbx_seq_one_letter_code
_entity_poly.pdbx_strand_id
1 'polypeptide(L)' 'MAGWAVFSKQAPELAAFGSKRLGDDRVAYLGTVRADGGPRVHPVTPILGEQLFLFMEPTSPKG' A
#
# COMPACT_ATOMS: atom_id res chain seq x y z
N MET A 1 0.40 -15.22 2.65
CA MET A 1 -0.16 -13.86 2.55
C MET A 1 -0.86 -13.76 1.20
N ALA A 2 -2.13 -13.37 1.14
CA ALA A 2 -2.84 -13.23 -0.15
C ALA A 2 -2.43 -11.90 -0.80
N GLY A 3 -1.92 -11.95 -2.04
CA GLY A 3 -1.61 -10.75 -2.83
C GLY A 3 -2.87 -10.10 -3.41
N TRP A 4 -2.70 -8.91 -4.00
CA TRP A 4 -3.79 -8.16 -4.63
C TRP A 4 -4.52 -8.98 -5.71
N ALA A 5 -3.80 -9.79 -6.48
CA ALA A 5 -4.38 -10.66 -7.50
C ALA A 5 -5.30 -11.76 -6.95
N VAL A 6 -5.01 -12.30 -5.75
CA VAL A 6 -5.89 -13.29 -5.10
C VAL A 6 -7.10 -12.58 -4.51
N PHE A 7 -6.86 -11.45 -3.85
CA PHE A 7 -7.90 -10.59 -3.28
C PHE A 7 -8.92 -10.12 -4.33
N SER A 8 -8.47 -9.66 -5.49
CA SER A 8 -9.36 -9.14 -6.54
C SER A 8 -10.27 -10.20 -7.14
N LYS A 9 -9.84 -11.46 -7.17
CA LYS A 9 -10.69 -12.60 -7.57
C LYS A 9 -11.74 -12.95 -6.52
N GLN A 10 -11.38 -12.83 -5.23
CA GLN A 10 -12.26 -13.18 -4.11
C GLN A 10 -13.30 -12.09 -3.80
N ALA A 11 -12.95 -10.82 -4.01
CA ALA A 11 -13.79 -9.67 -3.68
C ALA A 11 -13.71 -8.58 -4.76
N PRO A 12 -14.27 -8.82 -5.97
CA PRO A 12 -14.07 -7.95 -7.13
C PRO A 12 -14.60 -6.52 -6.92
N GLU A 13 -15.74 -6.35 -6.26
CA GLU A 13 -16.31 -5.01 -5.99
C GLU A 13 -15.45 -4.21 -5.02
N LEU A 14 -14.96 -4.86 -3.96
CA LEU A 14 -14.08 -4.21 -2.98
C LEU A 14 -12.72 -3.88 -3.59
N ALA A 15 -12.19 -4.76 -4.44
CA ALA A 15 -10.98 -4.49 -5.20
C ALA A 15 -11.17 -3.31 -6.15
N ALA A 16 -12.28 -3.22 -6.88
CA ALA A 16 -12.57 -2.07 -7.73
C ALA A 16 -12.70 -0.76 -6.92
N PHE A 17 -13.32 -0.82 -5.73
CA PHE A 17 -13.38 0.31 -4.81
C PHE A 17 -11.99 0.73 -4.30
N GLY A 18 -11.14 -0.24 -3.97
CA GLY A 18 -9.77 -0.03 -3.52
C GLY A 18 -8.86 0.53 -4.61
N SER A 19 -8.90 -0.02 -5.82
CA SER A 19 -8.12 0.47 -6.97
C SER A 19 -8.42 1.93 -7.29
N LYS A 20 -9.67 2.38 -7.13
CA LYS A 20 -10.02 3.81 -7.31
C LYS A 20 -9.35 4.74 -6.31
N ARG A 21 -8.91 4.23 -5.15
CA ARG A 21 -8.26 4.99 -4.07
C ARG A 21 -6.74 4.82 -4.03
N LEU A 22 -6.26 3.64 -4.42
CA LEU A 22 -4.85 3.22 -4.30
C LEU A 22 -4.16 3.03 -5.65
N GLY A 23 -4.87 3.24 -6.76
CA GLY A 23 -4.31 3.09 -8.10
C GLY A 23 -3.26 4.15 -8.42
N ASP A 24 -2.58 3.94 -9.54
CA ASP A 24 -1.48 4.77 -10.02
C ASP A 24 -1.91 6.27 -10.03
N ASP A 25 -0.98 7.14 -9.64
CA ASP A 25 -1.15 8.60 -9.44
C ASP A 25 -1.96 9.05 -8.20
N ARG A 26 -2.27 8.15 -7.26
CA ARG A 26 -2.89 8.51 -5.98
C ARG A 26 -1.87 8.55 -4.84
N VAL A 27 -1.98 9.56 -3.98
CA VAL A 27 -1.26 9.59 -2.71
C VAL A 27 -2.05 8.83 -1.65
N ALA A 28 -1.39 7.89 -0.99
CA ALA A 28 -1.87 7.21 0.20
C ALA A 28 -0.93 7.47 1.38
N TYR A 29 -1.36 7.11 2.58
CA TYR A 29 -0.55 7.21 3.79
C TYR A 29 -0.18 5.81 4.27
N LEU A 30 1.12 5.51 4.28
CA LEU A 30 1.65 4.28 4.87
C LEU A 30 1.80 4.49 6.38
N GLY A 31 1.06 3.71 7.15
CA GLY A 31 1.22 3.61 8.60
C GLY A 31 2.15 2.46 8.96
N THR A 32 3.23 2.75 9.70
CA THR A 32 4.13 1.73 10.28
C THR A 32 4.27 1.91 11.79
N VAL A 33 4.76 0.88 12.46
CA VAL A 33 5.03 0.91 13.90
C VAL A 33 6.54 0.96 14.10
N ARG A 34 7.01 1.90 14.92
CA ARG A 34 8.42 1.99 15.34
C ARG A 34 8.81 0.78 16.19
N ALA A 35 10.11 0.55 16.31
CA ALA A 35 10.63 -0.45 17.25
C ALA A 35 10.22 -0.17 18.72
N ASP A 36 9.97 1.11 19.07
CA ASP A 36 9.49 1.53 20.39
C ASP A 36 7.95 1.49 20.54
N GLY A 37 7.23 1.01 19.51
CA GLY A 37 5.76 0.92 19.50
C GLY A 37 5.03 2.19 19.05
N GLY A 38 5.72 3.32 18.82
CA GLY A 38 5.09 4.55 18.37
C GLY A 38 4.62 4.48 16.90
N PRO A 39 3.51 5.14 16.52
CA PRO A 39 3.06 5.18 15.14
C PRO A 39 3.91 6.11 14.26
N ARG A 40 4.13 5.71 13.01
CA ARG A 40 4.67 6.55 11.93
C ARG A 40 3.70 6.59 10.76
N VAL A 41 3.62 7.74 10.11
CA VAL A 41 2.78 7.93 8.93
C VAL A 41 3.57 8.70 7.88
N HIS A 42 3.63 8.18 6.66
CA HIS A 42 4.34 8.81 5.55
C HIS A 42 3.48 8.82 4.28
N PRO A 43 3.47 9.93 3.51
CA PRO A 43 2.83 9.94 2.20
C PRO A 43 3.64 9.08 1.22
N VAL A 44 2.93 8.28 0.42
CA VAL A 44 3.47 7.40 -0.61
C VAL A 44 2.54 7.39 -1.83
N THR A 45 3.08 7.05 -3.00
CA THR A 45 2.28 6.69 -4.18
C THR A 45 2.37 5.18 -4.36
N PRO A 46 1.37 4.40 -3.92
CA PRO A 46 1.38 2.96 -4.11
C PRO A 46 1.25 2.60 -5.58
N ILE A 47 1.92 1.52 -5.96
CA ILE A 47 1.87 0.95 -7.31
C ILE A 47 1.05 -0.33 -7.22
N LEU A 48 0.00 -0.41 -8.03
CA LEU A 48 -0.92 -1.53 -8.02
C LEU A 48 -0.55 -2.58 -9.07
N GLY A 49 -0.05 -3.74 -8.64
CA GLY A 49 0.22 -4.89 -9.49
C GLY A 49 -0.42 -6.18 -8.97
N GLU A 50 0.25 -7.32 -9.12
CA GLU A 50 -0.18 -8.56 -8.46
C GLU A 50 -0.16 -8.45 -6.93
N GLN A 51 0.66 -7.53 -6.42
CA GLN A 51 0.71 -7.07 -5.04
C GLN A 51 0.65 -5.53 -5.00
N LEU A 52 0.61 -4.97 -3.80
CA LEU A 52 0.82 -3.54 -3.58
C LEU A 52 2.32 -3.30 -3.40
N PHE A 53 2.89 -2.46 -4.25
CA PHE A 53 4.31 -2.11 -4.20
C PHE A 53 4.49 -0.66 -3.76
N LEU A 54 5.59 -0.41 -3.06
CA LEU A 54 6.05 0.92 -2.69
C LEU A 54 7.50 1.08 -3.13
N PHE A 55 7.80 2.19 -3.79
CA PHE A 55 9.18 2.59 -3.98
C PHE A 55 9.68 3.32 -2.73
N MET A 56 10.83 2.88 -2.20
CA MET A 56 11.51 3.53 -1.09
C MET A 56 13.01 3.53 -1.35
N GLU A 57 13.63 4.71 -1.25
CA GLU A 57 15.09 4.81 -1.23
C GLU A 57 15.66 4.00 -0.06
N PRO A 58 16.83 3.34 -0.19
CA PRO A 58 17.41 2.50 0.86
C PRO A 58 17.60 3.21 2.20
N THR A 59 17.80 4.53 2.18
CA THR A 59 17.99 5.37 3.38
C THR A 59 16.71 6.08 3.82
N SER A 60 15.57 5.78 3.19
CA SER A 60 14.29 6.38 3.51
C SER A 60 13.86 6.02 4.94
N PRO A 61 13.44 6.99 5.76
CA PRO A 61 12.99 6.74 7.14
C PRO A 61 11.62 6.05 7.22
N LYS A 62 11.07 5.65 6.07
CA LYS A 62 9.74 5.00 5.91
C LYS A 62 9.82 3.48 6.08
N GLY A 63 11.00 2.90 5.87
CA GLY A 63 11.30 1.47 6.06
C GLY A 63 11.56 1.12 7.50
#